data_AF-A0A354ZFD6-F1
#
_entry.id   AF-A0A354ZFD6-F1
#
_cell.length_a   1.000
_cell.length_b   1.000
_cell.length_c   1.000
_cell.angle_alpha   90.00
_cell.angle_beta   90.00
_cell.angle_gamma   90.00
#
_symmetry.space_group_name_H-M   'P 1'
#
loop_
_entity.id
_entity.type
_entity.pdbx_description
1 polymer ?
#
loop_
_entity_poly.entity_id
_entity_poly.type
_entity_poly.pdbx_seq_one_letter_code
_entity_poly.pdbx_strand_id
1 'polypeptide(L)' 'DGACILLDVGANSDCTPEQLLEFATLGSVYASSLLGLDRPRVGLLSIGSEPSKGNALTVAAHRLLACSPVRFIG' A
#
# COMPACT_ATOMS: atom_id res chain seq x y z
N ASP A 1 15.53 -14.81 -2.37
CA ASP A 1 14.09 -14.93 -2.06
C ASP A 1 13.57 -13.64 -1.45
N GLY A 2 12.51 -13.07 -2.01
CA GLY A 2 11.88 -11.86 -1.48
C GLY A 2 10.46 -12.19 -1.03
N ALA A 3 10.13 -11.89 0.22
CA ALA A 3 8.76 -12.00 0.72
C ALA A 3 7.97 -10.73 0.36
N CYS A 4 6.70 -10.91 -0.02
CA CYS A 4 5.75 -9.83 -0.24
C CYS A 4 4.51 -10.09 0.61
N ILE A 5 3.91 -9.03 1.14
CA ILE A 5 2.65 -9.08 1.88
C ILE A 5 1.61 -8.37 1.02
N LEU A 6 0.45 -9.02 0.83
CA LEU A 6 -0.68 -8.43 0.14
C LEU A 6 -1.81 -8.17 1.15
N LEU A 7 -2.30 -6.92 1.18
CA LEU A 7 -3.41 -6.46 2.01
C LEU A 7 -4.29 -5.53 1.17
N ASP A 8 -5.62 -5.60 1.21
CA ASP A 8 -6.48 -6.62 1.82
C ASP A 8 -6.84 -7.72 0.80
N VAL A 9 -6.95 -8.96 1.24
CA VAL A 9 -7.26 -10.15 0.41
C VAL A 9 -8.69 -10.67 0.60
N GLY A 10 -9.58 -9.86 1.18
CA GLY A 10 -11.03 -10.10 1.18
C GLY A 10 -11.75 -9.89 2.50
N ALA A 11 -11.13 -9.24 3.49
CA ALA A 11 -11.81 -8.90 4.74
C ALA A 11 -12.83 -7.76 4.53
N ASN A 12 -12.53 -6.83 3.62
CA ASN A 12 -13.38 -5.71 3.24
C ASN A 12 -13.85 -5.91 1.79
N SER A 13 -15.15 -5.80 1.54
CA SER A 13 -15.72 -5.84 0.19
C SER A 13 -15.38 -4.57 -0.61
N ASP A 14 -15.37 -3.43 0.08
CA ASP A 14 -15.05 -2.12 -0.44
C ASP A 14 -14.09 -1.43 0.53
N CYS A 15 -13.19 -0.60 -0.02
CA CYS A 15 -12.23 0.16 0.77
C CYS A 15 -12.32 1.65 0.42
N THR A 16 -12.02 2.50 1.40
CA THR A 16 -11.74 3.92 1.18
C THR A 16 -10.24 4.14 0.93
N PRO A 17 -9.84 5.29 0.35
CA PRO A 17 -8.43 5.65 0.20
C PRO A 17 -7.65 5.65 1.52
N GLU A 18 -8.27 6.07 2.61
CA GLU A 18 -7.69 6.12 3.94
C GLU A 18 -7.44 4.70 4.49
N GLN A 19 -8.36 3.76 4.25
CA GLN A 19 -8.15 2.36 4.62
C GLN A 19 -6.94 1.77 3.88
N LEU A 20 -6.72 2.10 2.60
CA LEU A 20 -5.52 1.67 1.88
C LEU A 20 -4.23 2.27 2.46
N LEU A 21 -4.27 3.50 2.96
CA LEU A 21 -3.16 4.12 3.69
C LEU A 21 -2.91 3.41 5.05
N GLU A 22 -3.96 3.04 5.76
CA GLU A 22 -3.86 2.26 7.00
C GLU A 22 -3.25 0.89 6.74
N PHE A 23 -3.66 0.20 5.66
CA PHE A 23 -3.08 -1.09 5.28
C PHE A 23 -1.62 -0.98 4.89
N ALA A 24 -1.23 0.06 4.15
CA ALA A 24 0.16 0.36 3.85
C ALA A 24 0.99 0.55 5.12
N THR A 25 0.45 1.28 6.10
CA THR A 25 1.11 1.53 7.39
C THR A 25 1.25 0.23 8.18
N LEU A 26 0.16 -0.54 8.31
CA LEU A 26 0.14 -1.83 9.00
C LEU A 26 1.10 -2.83 8.35
N GLY A 27 1.04 -3.00 7.04
CA GLY A 27 1.90 -3.90 6.28
C GLY A 27 3.38 -3.51 6.40
N SER A 28 3.69 -2.21 6.39
CA SER A 28 5.04 -1.70 6.61
C SER A 28 5.55 -2.06 8.01
N VAL A 29 4.75 -1.84 9.06
CA VAL A 29 5.15 -2.19 10.44
C VAL A 29 5.27 -3.71 10.62
N TYR A 30 4.37 -4.49 10.03
CA TYR A 30 4.42 -5.95 10.07
C TYR A 30 5.69 -6.47 9.39
N ALA A 31 5.99 -6.00 8.18
CA ALA A 31 7.16 -6.41 7.42
C ALA A 31 8.46 -6.08 8.17
N SER A 32 8.56 -4.89 8.77
CA SER A 32 9.75 -4.52 9.53
C SER A 32 9.88 -5.32 10.82
N SER A 33 8.79 -5.53 11.55
CA SER A 33 8.84 -6.09 12.91
C SER A 33 8.90 -7.62 12.93
N LEU A 34 8.22 -8.29 12.00
CA LEU A 34 8.07 -9.74 12.03
C LEU A 34 8.85 -10.45 10.92
N LEU A 35 9.12 -9.78 9.80
CA LEU A 35 9.89 -10.35 8.69
C LEU A 35 11.33 -9.82 8.63
N GLY A 36 11.70 -8.89 9.52
CA GLY A 36 13.04 -8.31 9.56
C GLY A 36 13.39 -7.48 8.32
N LEU A 37 12.39 -7.00 7.57
CA LEU A 37 12.63 -6.19 6.37
C LEU A 37 12.84 -4.73 6.76
N ASP A 38 14.10 -4.29 6.78
CA ASP A 38 14.41 -2.89 7.08
C ASP A 38 13.86 -1.94 6.00
N ARG A 39 13.16 -0.88 6.44
CA ARG A 39 12.44 0.10 5.61
C ARG A 39 11.68 -0.55 4.42
N PRO A 40 10.62 -1.34 4.67
CA PRO A 40 9.93 -2.10 3.65
C PRO A 40 9.29 -1.18 2.61
N ARG A 41 9.37 -1.58 1.34
CA ARG A 41 8.76 -0.82 0.24
C ARG A 41 7.26 -1.11 0.22
N VAL A 42 6.46 -0.07 0.07
CA VAL A 42 5.01 -0.15 -0.08
C VAL A 42 4.66 0.21 -1.52
N GLY A 43 3.94 -0.68 -2.20
CA GLY A 43 3.39 -0.39 -3.52
C GLY A 43 1.85 -0.45 -3.53
N LEU A 44 1.24 0.30 -4.42
CA LEU A 44 -0.21 0.30 -4.62
C LEU A 44 -0.54 -0.48 -5.90
N LEU A 45 -1.29 -1.57 -5.77
CA LEU A 45 -1.68 -2.36 -6.94
C LEU A 45 -2.63 -1.53 -7.82
N SER A 46 -2.21 -1.30 -9.07
CA SER A 46 -2.95 -0.58 -10.09
C SER A 46 -2.79 -1.24 -11.46
N ILE A 47 -3.55 -0.77 -12.44
CA ILE A 47 -3.48 -1.21 -13.85
C ILE A 47 -2.28 -0.61 -14.61
N GLY A 48 -1.50 0.26 -13.98
CA GLY A 48 -0.33 0.93 -14.57
C GLY A 48 0.51 1.61 -13.49
N SER A 49 1.72 2.01 -13.84
CA SER A 49 2.68 2.63 -12.92
C SER A 49 2.53 4.15 -12.81
N GLU A 50 1.77 4.78 -13.71
CA GLU A 50 1.57 6.23 -13.67
C GLU A 50 0.58 6.61 -12.55
N PRO A 51 0.81 7.71 -11.80
CA PRO A 51 -0.04 8.13 -10.67
C PRO A 51 -1.52 8.34 -10.99
N SER A 52 -1.86 8.53 -12.26
CA SER A 52 -3.23 8.74 -12.74
C SER A 52 -3.93 7.45 -13.19
N LYS A 53 -3.26 6.30 -13.16
CA LYS A 53 -3.83 5.00 -13.56
C LYS A 53 -4.51 4.30 -12.39
N GLY A 54 -5.62 3.64 -12.69
CA GLY A 54 -6.46 2.95 -11.73
C GLY A 54 -7.86 3.54 -11.69
N ASN A 55 -8.70 3.04 -10.78
CA ASN A 55 -10.01 3.62 -10.54
C ASN A 55 -9.91 4.82 -9.58
N ALA A 56 -11.05 5.43 -9.24
CA ALA A 56 -11.10 6.59 -8.34
C ALA A 56 -10.46 6.30 -6.97
N LEU A 57 -10.66 5.09 -6.43
CA LEU A 57 -10.06 4.64 -5.18
C LEU A 57 -8.53 4.62 -5.29
N THR A 58 -7.98 3.95 -6.31
CA THR A 58 -6.54 3.84 -6.53
C THR A 58 -5.88 5.22 -6.71
N VAL A 59 -6.46 6.10 -7.52
CA VAL A 59 -5.91 7.44 -7.77
C VAL A 59 -5.93 8.30 -6.50
N ALA A 60 -6.99 8.22 -5.69
CA ALA A 60 -7.07 8.93 -4.42
C ALA A 60 -6.08 8.38 -3.39
N ALA A 61 -5.98 7.04 -3.27
CA ALA A 61 -5.04 6.39 -2.36
C ALA A 61 -3.58 6.70 -2.71
N HIS A 62 -3.23 6.73 -4.01
CA HIS A 62 -1.89 7.12 -4.45
C HIS A 62 -1.52 8.52 -3.92
N ARG A 63 -2.43 9.49 -3.94
CA ARG A 63 -2.17 10.85 -3.42
C ARG A 63 -1.90 10.83 -1.91
N LEU A 64 -2.69 10.06 -1.16
CA LEU A 64 -2.50 9.93 0.28
C LEU A 64 -1.17 9.25 0.61
N LEU A 65 -0.86 8.13 -0.06
CA LEU A 65 0.36 7.36 0.13
C LEU A 65 1.61 8.18 -0.21
N ALA A 66 1.58 8.95 -1.29
CA ALA A 66 2.68 9.83 -1.69
C ALA A 66 2.99 10.94 -0.66
N CYS A 67 2.00 11.35 0.13
CA CYS A 67 2.15 12.35 1.20
C CYS A 67 2.37 11.72 2.60
N SER A 68 2.47 10.40 2.68
CA SER A 68 2.55 9.67 3.94
C SER A 68 4.00 9.35 4.35
N PRO A 69 4.25 8.96 5.61
CA PRO A 69 5.59 8.59 6.06
C PRO A 69 6.05 7.19 5.64
N VAL A 70 5.18 6.36 5.02
CA VAL A 70 5.62 5.03 4.55
C VAL A 70 6.57 5.17 3.36
N ARG A 71 7.42 4.16 3.14
CA ARG A 71 8.32 4.12 1.97
C ARG A 71 7.52 3.71 0.73
N PHE A 72 6.68 4.61 0.24
CA PHE A 72 5.86 4.42 -0.94
C PHE A 72 6.71 4.48 -2.22
N ILE A 73 6.52 3.52 -3.13
CA ILE A 73 7.29 3.39 -4.37
C ILE A 73 6.44 3.41 -5.64
N GLY A 74 5.13 3.67 -5.52
CA GLY A 74 4.16 3.55 -6.61
C GLY A 74 3.17 2.44 -6.38
#